data_AF-A0A844G5U7-F1
#
_entry.id   AF-A0A844G5U7-F1
#
_cell.length_a   1.000
_cell.length_b   1.000
_cell.length_c   1.000
_cell.angle_alpha   90.00
_cell.angle_beta   90.00
_cell.angle_gamma   90.00
#
_symmetry.space_group_name_H-M   'P 1'
#
loop_
_entity.id
_entity.type
_entity.pdbx_description
1 polymer ?
#
loop_
_entity_poly.entity_id
_entity_poly.type
_entity_poly.pdbx_seq_one_letter_code
_entity_poly.pdbx_strand_id
1 'polypeptide(L)'
;MSRMFHPPRFHAPAVFGVRPGSDFFLALPVEGERLSLDCTNPPPGTGFDAAAGVLSGRIGRPGIYPVEFEAENPAGRSRCTIRLIAGEGIQLTPPMGWNSWYCFSEGVSDAGIRKTARALVERGLAAHGWNFVNIDDCWQGVRGGKYGALQGNERFPDMKALADYIHSLGLRFGLYSTPWIGTYAGFRGGSTDRGREERLFLPEPERLQPNQVFGRYPGLHSLGADRPGPEWRFGDDVRQWAEWGVDFVKVDWHPNDLPTARRMADELRRCGRDIVLSLSNNAPAADAAELLGCAQLCRVTGDIRDEWESVAAIGFDHPAAWRRATGPGRFPDPDMLQIGSIGIPNSPNPSYTPSRLTREEQSTQFALWCLLSAPLLLSCDIAGMDEATFRLLTNDGLIAINQDPLAAPPSVENRGNGILVYRKPLADGSEAVGVFNRSCEHRTCRLDDCRYGRDLRNGEIRELCGEVHLVPHSSRIFRTVPARGGAETADSFRSVTA
;
A
#
# COMPACT_ATOMS: atom_id res chain seq x y z
N MET A 1 28.24 24.61 3.56
CA MET A 1 27.39 24.62 4.78
C MET A 1 27.36 23.19 5.29
N SER A 2 27.81 22.94 6.52
CA SER A 2 27.64 21.64 7.18
C SER A 2 26.15 21.37 7.30
N ARG A 3 25.63 20.27 6.72
CA ARG A 3 24.29 19.80 7.09
C ARG A 3 24.29 19.60 8.60
N MET A 4 23.41 20.29 9.32
CA MET A 4 23.21 20.01 10.73
C MET A 4 22.55 18.63 10.84
N PHE A 5 23.19 17.73 11.57
CA PHE A 5 22.57 16.45 11.91
C PHE A 5 21.36 16.72 12.82
N HIS A 6 20.24 16.05 12.56
CA HIS A 6 19.11 16.00 13.49
C HIS A 6 19.11 14.66 14.23
N PRO A 7 18.55 14.57 15.45
CA PRO A 7 18.38 13.29 16.14
C PRO A 7 17.57 12.30 15.29
N PRO A 8 17.84 10.98 15.38
CA PRO A 8 17.10 9.98 14.62
C PRO A 8 15.60 10.06 14.87
N ARG A 9 14.79 9.73 13.86
CA ARG A 9 13.34 9.77 13.96
C ARG A 9 12.75 8.47 13.46
N PHE A 10 12.04 7.77 14.34
CA PHE A 10 11.25 6.61 13.95
C PHE A 10 9.91 7.07 13.37
N HIS A 11 9.47 6.36 12.33
CA HIS A 11 8.17 6.55 11.71
C HIS A 11 7.29 5.33 11.97
N ALA A 12 6.03 5.43 11.55
CA ALA A 12 5.10 4.31 11.57
C ALA A 12 5.63 3.10 10.79
N PRO A 13 5.24 1.85 11.14
CA PRO A 13 4.08 1.52 11.98
C PRO A 13 4.42 1.26 13.45
N ALA A 14 3.47 1.58 14.35
CA ALA A 14 3.56 1.26 15.78
C ALA A 14 3.05 -0.17 16.13
N VAL A 15 2.48 -0.87 15.14
CA VAL A 15 1.95 -2.23 15.29
C VAL A 15 2.29 -3.05 14.04
N PHE A 16 2.63 -4.31 14.23
CA PHE A 16 2.97 -5.21 13.12
C PHE A 16 2.41 -6.61 13.39
N GLY A 17 1.73 -7.19 12.41
CA GLY A 17 1.08 -8.51 12.54
C GLY A 17 1.90 -9.59 11.89
N VAL A 18 2.03 -10.73 12.57
CA VAL A 18 2.69 -11.94 12.06
C VAL A 18 1.87 -13.16 12.42
N ARG A 19 1.83 -14.15 11.54
CA ARG A 19 1.22 -15.44 11.88
C ARG A 19 2.20 -16.31 12.67
N PRO A 20 1.74 -17.00 13.72
CA PRO A 20 2.59 -17.91 14.47
C PRO A 20 3.24 -18.96 13.56
N GLY A 21 4.57 -19.05 13.60
CA GLY A 21 5.36 -20.01 12.81
C GLY A 21 5.65 -19.60 11.36
N SER A 22 5.09 -18.50 10.86
CA SER A 22 5.45 -17.93 9.55
C SER A 22 6.78 -17.17 9.62
N ASP A 23 7.55 -17.23 8.53
CA ASP A 23 8.70 -16.33 8.34
C ASP A 23 8.23 -14.90 8.13
N PHE A 24 8.90 -13.95 8.77
CA PHE A 24 8.69 -12.52 8.53
C PHE A 24 9.99 -11.73 8.65
N PHE A 25 9.95 -10.50 8.15
CA PHE A 25 10.92 -9.46 8.48
C PHE A 25 10.24 -8.09 8.62
N LEU A 26 10.83 -7.25 9.45
CA LEU A 26 10.45 -5.87 9.73
C LEU A 26 11.71 -4.99 9.61
N ALA A 27 11.82 -4.26 8.51
CA ALA A 27 12.78 -3.18 8.37
C ALA A 27 12.27 -1.95 9.14
N LEU A 28 13.14 -1.31 9.92
CA LEU A 28 12.78 -0.14 10.71
C LEU A 28 12.71 1.11 9.82
N PRO A 29 11.55 1.79 9.77
CA PRO A 29 11.43 3.08 9.10
C PRO A 29 12.00 4.16 10.03
N VAL A 30 13.30 4.42 9.86
CA VAL A 30 14.06 5.38 10.67
C VAL A 30 14.79 6.36 9.77
N GLU A 31 14.55 7.64 10.00
CA GLU A 31 15.25 8.73 9.33
C GLU A 31 16.45 9.16 10.17
N GLY A 32 17.58 9.34 9.50
CA GLY A 32 18.78 9.96 10.05
C GLY A 32 20.05 9.52 9.34
N GLU A 33 21.10 10.31 9.48
CA GLU A 33 22.41 9.99 8.91
C GLU A 33 23.30 9.30 9.97
N ARG A 34 24.14 8.35 9.54
CA ARG A 34 25.12 7.63 10.39
C ARG A 34 24.49 6.97 11.62
N LEU A 35 23.41 6.24 11.38
CA LEU A 35 22.65 5.57 12.43
C LEU A 35 23.40 4.37 12.99
N SER A 36 23.36 4.24 14.32
CA SER A 36 23.55 2.99 15.05
C SER A 36 22.19 2.54 15.54
N LEU A 37 21.81 1.29 15.25
CA LEU A 37 20.50 0.73 15.61
C LEU A 37 20.67 -0.42 16.59
N ASP A 38 19.72 -0.55 17.51
CA ASP A 38 19.65 -1.65 18.45
C ASP A 38 18.20 -2.12 18.70
N CYS A 39 18.04 -3.38 19.09
CA CYS A 39 16.79 -3.98 19.52
C CYS A 39 17.02 -4.63 20.89
N THR A 40 16.46 -4.05 21.94
CA THR A 40 16.83 -4.40 23.32
C THR A 40 16.16 -5.68 23.82
N ASN A 41 15.05 -6.08 23.19
CA ASN A 41 14.22 -7.20 23.63
C ASN A 41 13.56 -7.98 22.47
N PRO A 42 14.34 -8.51 21.50
CA PRO A 42 13.78 -9.25 20.38
C PRO A 42 12.94 -10.46 20.87
N PRO A 43 11.76 -10.73 20.29
CA PRO A 43 10.96 -11.89 20.67
C PRO A 43 11.70 -13.21 20.47
N PRO A 44 11.39 -14.25 21.27
CA PRO A 44 11.95 -15.58 21.06
C PRO A 44 11.75 -16.10 19.64
N GLY A 45 12.83 -16.60 19.02
CA GLY A 45 12.81 -17.09 17.63
C GLY A 45 13.09 -16.02 16.57
N THR A 46 13.46 -14.81 16.98
CA THR A 46 13.82 -13.69 16.10
C THR A 46 15.23 -13.20 16.36
N GLY A 47 15.82 -12.52 15.38
CA GLY A 47 17.11 -11.84 15.48
C GLY A 47 17.03 -10.45 14.83
N PHE A 48 17.83 -9.52 15.35
CA PHE A 48 17.94 -8.16 14.81
C PHE A 48 19.30 -7.96 14.14
N ASP A 49 19.28 -7.65 12.85
CA ASP A 49 20.46 -7.19 12.12
C ASP A 49 20.56 -5.67 12.26
N ALA A 50 21.44 -5.20 13.14
CA ALA A 50 21.67 -3.79 13.40
C ALA A 50 22.22 -3.01 12.20
N ALA A 51 22.97 -3.68 11.30
CA ALA A 51 23.54 -3.04 10.12
C ALA A 51 22.47 -2.82 9.05
N ALA A 52 21.58 -3.80 8.87
CA ALA A 52 20.45 -3.69 7.96
C ALA A 52 19.26 -2.94 8.57
N GLY A 53 19.18 -2.82 9.90
CA GLY A 53 18.02 -2.28 10.61
C GLY A 53 16.79 -3.19 10.49
N VAL A 54 16.98 -4.51 10.47
CA VAL A 54 15.91 -5.49 10.20
C VAL A 54 15.76 -6.47 11.35
N LEU A 55 14.56 -6.59 11.88
CA LEU A 55 14.15 -7.70 12.75
C LEU A 55 13.54 -8.81 11.89
N SER A 56 14.01 -10.04 12.00
CA SER A 56 13.48 -11.17 11.24
C SER A 56 13.46 -12.48 12.05
N GLY A 57 12.66 -13.45 11.59
CA GLY A 57 12.60 -14.79 12.18
C GLY A 57 11.18 -15.35 12.22
N ARG A 58 10.92 -16.21 13.22
CA ARG A 58 9.61 -16.85 13.45
C ARG A 58 9.21 -16.73 14.90
N ILE A 59 8.01 -16.21 15.15
CA ILE A 59 7.42 -16.21 16.48
C ILE A 59 6.46 -17.40 16.58
N GLY A 60 6.77 -18.39 17.43
CA GLY A 60 5.98 -19.62 17.53
C GLY A 60 4.76 -19.50 18.44
N ARG A 61 4.81 -18.64 19.46
CA ARG A 61 3.75 -18.49 20.46
C ARG A 61 2.85 -17.30 20.11
N PRO A 62 1.52 -17.47 20.04
CA PRO A 62 0.61 -16.35 19.90
C PRO A 62 0.71 -15.37 21.07
N GLY A 63 0.60 -14.08 20.81
CA GLY A 63 0.70 -13.04 21.84
C GLY A 63 1.05 -11.66 21.28
N ILE A 64 1.14 -10.70 22.20
CA ILE A 64 1.60 -9.33 21.91
C ILE A 64 3.00 -9.19 22.51
N TYR A 65 3.95 -8.77 21.68
CA TYR A 65 5.34 -8.56 22.04
C TYR A 65 5.67 -7.07 21.83
N PRO A 66 5.79 -6.26 22.89
CA PRO A 66 6.30 -4.90 22.78
C PRO A 66 7.80 -4.96 22.54
N VAL A 67 8.24 -4.63 21.33
CA VAL A 67 9.65 -4.66 20.93
C VAL A 67 10.19 -3.24 20.92
N GLU A 68 11.28 -3.01 21.66
CA GLU A 68 11.92 -1.73 21.84
C GLU A 68 13.13 -1.60 20.91
N PHE A 69 13.15 -0.52 20.15
CA PHE A 69 14.25 -0.17 19.27
C PHE A 69 14.88 1.15 19.72
N GLU A 70 16.19 1.23 19.54
CA GLU A 70 16.97 2.44 19.79
C GLU A 70 17.72 2.82 18.51
N ALA A 71 17.76 4.12 18.22
CA ALA A 71 18.56 4.69 17.15
C ALA A 71 19.39 5.83 17.70
N GLU A 72 20.68 5.86 17.37
CA GLU A 72 21.61 6.91 17.78
C GLU A 72 22.41 7.44 16.59
N ASN A 73 22.65 8.75 16.59
CA ASN A 73 23.60 9.42 15.71
C ASN A 73 24.30 10.57 16.47
N PRO A 74 25.24 11.31 15.85
CA PRO A 74 25.95 12.40 16.52
C PRO A 74 25.07 13.54 17.07
N ALA A 75 23.82 13.68 16.61
CA ALA A 75 22.89 14.70 17.08
C ALA A 75 22.01 14.25 18.26
N GLY A 76 21.92 12.94 18.52
CA GLY A 76 21.20 12.43 19.66
C GLY A 76 20.70 10.99 19.49
N ARG A 77 19.81 10.60 20.39
CA ARG A 77 19.23 9.27 20.48
C ARG A 77 17.71 9.34 20.49
N SER A 78 17.09 8.35 19.86
CA SER A 78 15.64 8.17 19.83
C SER A 78 15.29 6.71 20.11
N ARG A 79 14.08 6.48 20.61
CA ARG A 79 13.55 5.15 20.91
C ARG A 79 12.14 5.02 20.39
N CYS A 80 11.77 3.82 19.97
CA CYS A 80 10.39 3.50 19.68
C CYS A 80 10.03 2.12 20.21
N THR A 81 8.73 1.88 20.37
CA THR A 81 8.19 0.55 20.66
C THR A 81 7.25 0.17 19.54
N ILE A 82 7.48 -0.99 18.92
CA ILE A 82 6.56 -1.60 17.95
C ILE A 82 5.90 -2.80 18.62
N ARG A 83 4.57 -2.83 18.64
CA ARG A 83 3.81 -3.98 19.13
C ARG A 83 3.73 -5.04 18.03
N LEU A 84 4.51 -6.11 18.16
CA LEU A 84 4.36 -7.28 17.30
C LEU A 84 3.21 -8.14 17.82
N ILE A 85 2.21 -8.38 16.97
CA ILE A 85 1.04 -9.21 17.28
C ILE A 85 1.21 -10.53 16.54
N ALA A 86 1.62 -11.57 17.27
CA ALA A 86 1.64 -12.93 16.77
C ALA A 86 0.22 -13.52 16.87
N GLY A 87 -0.50 -13.58 15.76
CA GLY A 87 -1.88 -13.99 15.70
C GLY A 87 -2.38 -14.17 14.27
N GLU A 88 -3.70 -14.10 14.07
CA GLU A 88 -4.33 -14.38 12.78
C GLU A 88 -4.19 -13.25 11.75
N GLY A 89 -4.12 -12.01 12.24
CA GLY A 89 -4.04 -10.81 11.41
C GLY A 89 -2.61 -10.51 10.98
N ILE A 90 -2.45 -10.17 9.70
CA ILE A 90 -1.24 -9.60 9.10
C ILE A 90 -1.56 -8.23 8.51
N GLN A 91 -0.52 -7.45 8.17
CA GLN A 91 -0.67 -6.11 7.59
C GLN A 91 -1.62 -5.23 8.43
N LEU A 92 -1.30 -5.04 9.72
CA LEU A 92 -2.24 -4.41 10.67
C LEU A 92 -2.44 -2.91 10.43
N THR A 93 -1.56 -2.26 9.68
CA THR A 93 -1.74 -0.91 9.15
C THR A 93 -1.85 -0.96 7.61
N PRO A 94 -2.44 0.04 6.94
CA PRO A 94 -2.56 0.03 5.49
C PRO A 94 -1.18 -0.12 4.83
N PRO A 95 -1.03 -0.91 3.76
CA PRO A 95 0.27 -1.04 3.10
C PRO A 95 0.67 0.27 2.43
N MET A 96 1.97 0.58 2.51
CA MET A 96 2.58 1.74 1.85
C MET A 96 3.64 1.24 0.88
N GLY A 97 3.58 1.67 -0.38
CA GLY A 97 4.58 1.27 -1.36
C GLY A 97 4.33 1.83 -2.74
N TRP A 98 4.77 1.08 -3.74
CA TRP A 98 4.73 1.45 -5.15
C TRP A 98 4.29 0.27 -6.01
N ASN A 99 3.52 0.52 -7.07
CA ASN A 99 3.06 -0.46 -8.05
C ASN A 99 3.40 0.02 -9.47
N SER A 100 3.80 -0.92 -10.33
CA SER A 100 4.33 -0.63 -11.67
C SER A 100 3.30 -0.23 -12.73
N TRP A 101 1.99 -0.39 -12.51
CA TRP A 101 0.98 -0.27 -13.57
C TRP A 101 0.93 1.13 -14.19
N TYR A 102 0.73 2.19 -13.41
CA TYR A 102 0.76 3.57 -13.92
C TYR A 102 2.18 4.16 -14.00
N CYS A 103 3.22 3.31 -13.96
CA CYS A 103 4.59 3.73 -14.25
C CYS A 103 5.08 3.06 -15.53
N PHE A 104 5.41 1.78 -15.47
CA PHE A 104 5.96 1.03 -16.59
C PHE A 104 4.85 0.40 -17.45
N SER A 105 3.70 0.06 -16.86
CA SER A 105 2.64 -0.74 -17.48
C SER A 105 3.22 -1.95 -18.24
N GLU A 106 2.86 -2.12 -19.52
CA GLU A 106 3.33 -3.21 -20.37
C GLU A 106 4.86 -3.25 -20.50
N GLY A 107 5.58 -2.15 -20.23
CA GLY A 107 7.05 -2.02 -20.31
C GLY A 107 7.82 -2.48 -19.07
N VAL A 108 7.17 -3.06 -18.06
CA VAL A 108 7.80 -3.47 -16.80
C VAL A 108 8.92 -4.52 -17.02
N SER A 109 10.02 -4.41 -16.27
CA SER A 109 11.18 -5.30 -16.38
C SER A 109 11.95 -5.40 -15.06
N ASP A 110 12.72 -6.48 -14.87
CA ASP A 110 13.59 -6.67 -13.69
C ASP A 110 14.49 -5.46 -13.42
N ALA A 111 15.16 -4.95 -14.47
CA ALA A 111 16.03 -3.77 -14.35
C ALA A 111 15.26 -2.51 -13.91
N GLY A 112 14.05 -2.29 -14.43
CA GLY A 112 13.18 -1.18 -14.03
C GLY A 112 12.77 -1.28 -12.55
N ILE A 113 12.35 -2.47 -12.10
CA ILE A 113 11.96 -2.71 -10.71
C ILE A 113 13.14 -2.51 -9.76
N ARG A 114 14.33 -3.03 -10.09
CA ARG A 114 15.53 -2.84 -9.27
C ARG A 114 15.91 -1.37 -9.13
N LYS A 115 15.77 -0.59 -10.20
CA LYS A 115 16.02 0.85 -10.21
C LYS A 115 15.02 1.59 -9.32
N THR A 116 13.73 1.27 -9.43
CA THR A 116 12.68 1.89 -8.58
C THR A 116 12.86 1.53 -7.11
N ALA A 117 13.14 0.26 -6.79
CA ALA A 117 13.40 -0.18 -5.43
C ALA A 117 14.58 0.58 -4.80
N ARG A 118 15.69 0.72 -5.54
CA ARG A 118 16.83 1.52 -5.10
C ARG A 118 16.45 2.98 -4.88
N ALA A 119 15.71 3.58 -5.81
CA ALA A 119 15.29 4.97 -5.73
C ALA A 119 14.39 5.24 -4.51
N LEU A 120 13.52 4.30 -4.11
CA LEU A 120 12.72 4.44 -2.89
C LEU A 120 13.59 4.61 -1.63
N VAL A 121 14.70 3.89 -1.56
CA VAL A 121 15.66 4.02 -0.45
C VAL A 121 16.50 5.28 -0.58
N GLU A 122 17.13 5.51 -1.74
CA GLU A 122 18.05 6.65 -1.96
C GLU A 122 17.36 8.01 -1.85
N ARG A 123 16.08 8.09 -2.21
CA ARG A 123 15.26 9.30 -2.05
C ARG A 123 14.75 9.48 -0.63
N GLY A 124 14.90 8.49 0.25
CA GLY A 124 14.49 8.54 1.65
C GLY A 124 13.04 8.11 1.93
N LEU A 125 12.25 7.74 0.92
CA LEU A 125 10.85 7.31 1.11
C LEU A 125 10.77 6.07 2.01
N ALA A 126 11.70 5.12 1.90
CA ALA A 126 11.73 3.93 2.75
C ALA A 126 11.78 4.28 4.26
N ALA A 127 12.49 5.35 4.63
CA ALA A 127 12.58 5.82 6.03
C ALA A 127 11.23 6.33 6.57
N HIS A 128 10.32 6.76 5.70
CA HIS A 128 8.95 7.18 6.06
C HIS A 128 7.92 6.05 5.96
N GLY A 129 8.35 4.79 5.78
CA GLY A 129 7.49 3.61 5.79
C GLY A 129 7.06 3.07 4.42
N TRP A 130 7.44 3.72 3.32
CA TRP A 130 7.17 3.23 1.96
C TRP A 130 8.01 1.99 1.65
N ASN A 131 7.43 0.79 1.77
CA ASN A 131 8.22 -0.45 1.77
C ASN A 131 7.81 -1.50 0.75
N PHE A 132 6.61 -1.46 0.14
CA PHE A 132 6.26 -2.42 -0.91
C PHE A 132 6.73 -1.97 -2.30
N VAL A 133 7.27 -2.91 -3.08
CA VAL A 133 7.57 -2.76 -4.51
C VAL A 133 6.84 -3.85 -5.28
N ASN A 134 5.74 -3.47 -5.91
CA ASN A 134 4.81 -4.39 -6.54
C ASN A 134 4.98 -4.37 -8.05
N ILE A 135 5.21 -5.54 -8.64
CA ILE A 135 5.08 -5.77 -10.08
C ILE A 135 3.62 -6.03 -10.37
N ASP A 136 3.04 -5.24 -11.26
CA ASP A 136 1.70 -5.48 -11.80
C ASP A 136 1.75 -6.51 -12.95
N ASP A 137 0.78 -6.52 -13.86
CA ASP A 137 0.73 -7.51 -14.95
C ASP A 137 1.98 -7.51 -15.88
N CYS A 138 2.08 -8.49 -16.78
CA CYS A 138 3.12 -8.66 -17.81
C CYS A 138 4.46 -9.27 -17.37
N TRP A 139 4.54 -9.91 -16.19
CA TRP A 139 5.72 -10.65 -15.75
C TRP A 139 5.67 -12.15 -16.06
N GLN A 140 4.47 -12.68 -16.34
CA GLN A 140 4.19 -14.10 -16.37
C GLN A 140 4.77 -14.75 -17.62
N GLY A 141 5.46 -15.87 -17.44
CA GLY A 141 6.03 -16.70 -18.48
C GLY A 141 5.25 -18.00 -18.68
N VAL A 142 6.00 -19.08 -18.85
CA VAL A 142 5.47 -20.44 -18.98
C VAL A 142 5.39 -21.14 -17.62
N ARG A 143 4.49 -22.13 -17.50
CA ARG A 143 4.43 -22.99 -16.32
C ARG A 143 5.61 -23.95 -16.30
N GLY A 144 6.24 -24.13 -15.14
CA GLY A 144 7.43 -24.97 -14.99
C GLY A 144 7.91 -25.08 -13.54
N GLY A 145 9.18 -25.44 -13.37
CA GLY A 145 9.79 -25.60 -12.05
C GLY A 145 9.23 -26.78 -11.26
N LYS A 146 9.62 -26.86 -9.98
CA LYS A 146 9.29 -27.96 -9.05
C LYS A 146 7.79 -28.17 -8.87
N TYR A 147 6.99 -27.11 -8.97
CA TYR A 147 5.53 -27.14 -8.73
C TYR A 147 4.69 -27.09 -10.00
N GLY A 148 5.30 -26.92 -11.19
CA GLY A 148 4.53 -26.60 -12.40
C GLY A 148 3.84 -25.22 -12.31
N ALA A 149 4.41 -24.30 -11.53
CA ALA A 149 3.90 -22.95 -11.30
C ALA A 149 4.27 -22.01 -12.46
N LEU A 150 3.55 -20.89 -12.59
CA LEU A 150 3.94 -19.79 -13.47
C LEU A 150 5.33 -19.27 -13.09
N GLN A 151 6.23 -19.24 -14.07
CA GLN A 151 7.57 -18.68 -13.94
C GLN A 151 7.61 -17.25 -14.48
N GLY A 152 8.70 -16.51 -14.21
CA GLY A 152 8.95 -15.24 -14.88
C GLY A 152 9.23 -15.40 -16.37
N ASN A 153 8.91 -14.37 -17.16
CA ASN A 153 9.21 -14.33 -18.59
C ASN A 153 10.64 -13.83 -18.87
N GLU A 154 10.97 -13.58 -20.14
CA GLU A 154 12.30 -13.14 -20.58
C GLU A 154 12.78 -11.81 -19.95
N ARG A 155 11.86 -10.99 -19.43
CA ARG A 155 12.16 -9.73 -18.73
C ARG A 155 12.34 -9.92 -17.23
N PHE A 156 11.99 -11.11 -16.72
CA PHE A 156 12.08 -11.53 -15.33
C PHE A 156 12.66 -12.95 -15.23
N PRO A 157 13.91 -13.16 -15.70
CA PRO A 157 14.50 -14.49 -15.78
C PRO A 157 14.76 -15.13 -14.41
N ASP A 158 14.88 -14.34 -13.33
CA ASP A 158 15.11 -14.82 -11.97
C ASP A 158 14.32 -13.99 -10.94
N MET A 159 13.09 -14.43 -10.66
CA MET A 159 12.19 -13.80 -9.69
C MET A 159 12.71 -13.88 -8.26
N LYS A 160 13.44 -14.95 -7.91
CA LYS A 160 14.02 -15.09 -6.57
C LYS A 160 15.13 -14.08 -6.36
N ALA A 161 16.05 -13.95 -7.31
CA ALA A 161 17.13 -12.95 -7.20
C ALA A 161 16.61 -11.51 -7.21
N LEU A 162 15.44 -11.25 -7.82
CA LEU A 162 14.77 -9.96 -7.72
C LEU A 162 14.20 -9.73 -6.32
N ALA A 163 13.47 -10.69 -5.77
CA ALA A 163 12.93 -10.63 -4.43
C ALA A 163 14.05 -10.46 -3.38
N ASP A 164 15.10 -11.28 -3.45
CA ASP A 164 16.25 -11.21 -2.53
C ASP A 164 16.94 -9.82 -2.58
N TYR A 165 17.04 -9.22 -3.77
CA TYR A 165 17.58 -7.86 -3.91
C TYR A 165 16.66 -6.81 -3.27
N ILE A 166 15.34 -6.90 -3.48
CA ILE A 166 14.37 -5.99 -2.86
C ILE A 166 14.42 -6.14 -1.32
N HIS A 167 14.47 -7.36 -0.80
CA HIS A 167 14.63 -7.63 0.64
C HIS A 167 15.95 -7.10 1.19
N SER A 168 17.05 -7.18 0.42
CA SER A 168 18.35 -6.63 0.83
C SER A 168 18.34 -5.11 1.04
N LEU A 169 17.35 -4.41 0.47
CA LEU A 169 17.11 -2.99 0.64
C LEU A 169 16.15 -2.68 1.81
N GLY A 170 15.70 -3.70 2.55
CA GLY A 170 14.66 -3.57 3.58
C GLY A 170 13.25 -3.38 3.02
N LEU A 171 13.07 -3.56 1.71
CA LEU A 171 11.79 -3.43 1.02
C LEU A 171 11.12 -4.79 0.85
N ARG A 172 9.84 -4.79 0.51
CA ARG A 172 8.97 -5.95 0.32
C ARG A 172 8.62 -6.14 -1.14
N PHE A 173 8.59 -7.39 -1.56
CA PHE A 173 8.34 -7.76 -2.95
C PHE A 173 6.90 -8.16 -3.18
N GLY A 174 6.22 -7.50 -4.12
CA GLY A 174 4.85 -7.85 -4.50
C GLY A 174 4.68 -8.25 -5.96
N LEU A 175 3.68 -9.08 -6.22
CA LEU A 175 3.32 -9.57 -7.55
C LEU A 175 1.84 -9.36 -7.88
N TYR A 176 1.54 -9.60 -9.15
CA TYR A 176 0.20 -9.65 -9.71
C TYR A 176 -0.13 -11.06 -10.18
N SER A 177 -1.38 -11.48 -10.03
CA SER A 177 -1.92 -12.70 -10.63
C SER A 177 -3.42 -12.56 -10.86
N THR A 178 -4.06 -13.64 -11.30
CA THR A 178 -5.52 -13.81 -11.43
C THR A 178 -5.85 -15.28 -11.24
N PRO A 179 -7.03 -15.69 -10.71
CA PRO A 179 -7.42 -17.10 -10.72
C PRO A 179 -7.90 -17.57 -12.10
N TRP A 180 -7.94 -16.69 -13.12
CA TRP A 180 -8.48 -16.98 -14.44
C TRP A 180 -7.43 -17.59 -15.39
N ILE A 181 -7.85 -18.00 -16.59
CA ILE A 181 -6.96 -18.58 -17.61
C ILE A 181 -5.98 -17.52 -18.14
N GLY A 182 -6.46 -16.31 -18.38
CA GLY A 182 -5.70 -15.18 -18.91
C GLY A 182 -5.73 -13.96 -18.00
N THR A 183 -4.60 -13.26 -17.89
CA THR A 183 -4.49 -11.96 -17.22
C THR A 183 -5.10 -10.84 -18.06
N TYR A 184 -5.26 -9.65 -17.49
CA TYR A 184 -5.83 -8.50 -18.21
C TYR A 184 -5.02 -8.13 -19.46
N ALA A 185 -3.69 -8.14 -19.35
CA ALA A 185 -2.77 -7.91 -20.44
C ALA A 185 -2.59 -9.14 -21.35
N GLY A 186 -3.27 -10.28 -21.11
CA GLY A 186 -3.27 -11.42 -22.02
C GLY A 186 -2.16 -12.44 -21.79
N PHE A 187 -1.58 -12.49 -20.59
CA PHE A 187 -0.62 -13.53 -20.19
C PHE A 187 -1.36 -14.69 -19.52
N ARG A 188 -0.63 -15.78 -19.19
CA ARG A 188 -1.21 -16.92 -18.47
C ARG A 188 -1.56 -16.56 -17.03
N GLY A 189 -2.74 -16.97 -16.58
CA GLY A 189 -3.23 -16.79 -15.21
C GLY A 189 -3.17 -18.08 -14.36
N GLY A 190 -3.81 -18.02 -13.19
CA GLY A 190 -3.78 -19.03 -12.12
C GLY A 190 -4.67 -20.25 -12.33
N SER A 191 -5.32 -20.40 -13.48
CA SER A 191 -6.01 -21.63 -13.88
C SER A 191 -5.78 -21.95 -15.36
N THR A 192 -6.17 -23.15 -15.77
CA THR A 192 -5.94 -23.70 -17.11
C THR A 192 -7.19 -24.44 -17.61
N ASP A 193 -7.32 -24.59 -18.94
CA ASP A 193 -8.33 -25.46 -19.59
C ASP A 193 -7.73 -26.84 -19.93
N ARG A 194 -6.87 -27.35 -19.03
CA ARG A 194 -6.13 -28.62 -19.19
C ARG A 194 -5.34 -28.65 -20.50
N GLY A 195 -4.72 -27.52 -20.88
CA GLY A 195 -3.95 -27.35 -22.10
C GLY A 195 -4.77 -27.03 -23.35
N ARG A 196 -6.10 -27.09 -23.31
CA ARG A 196 -6.93 -26.73 -24.48
C ARG A 196 -6.92 -25.24 -24.79
N GLU A 197 -6.54 -24.40 -23.83
CA GLU A 197 -6.37 -22.96 -24.00
C GLU A 197 -5.30 -22.61 -25.05
N GLU A 198 -4.39 -23.53 -25.37
CA GLU A 198 -3.34 -23.31 -26.38
C GLU A 198 -3.91 -23.01 -27.77
N ARG A 199 -5.12 -23.49 -28.08
CA ARG A 199 -5.82 -23.17 -29.32
C ARG A 199 -6.25 -21.70 -29.41
N LEU A 200 -6.27 -20.99 -28.29
CA LEU A 200 -6.59 -19.57 -28.19
C LEU A 200 -5.33 -18.71 -28.30
N PHE A 201 -4.14 -19.31 -28.36
CA PHE A 201 -2.90 -18.55 -28.43
C PHE A 201 -2.79 -17.83 -29.76
N LEU A 202 -2.52 -16.52 -29.69
CA LEU A 202 -2.15 -15.73 -30.85
C LEU A 202 -0.89 -16.30 -31.50
N PRO A 203 -0.79 -16.31 -32.84
CA PRO A 203 0.46 -16.56 -33.55
C PRO A 203 1.56 -15.62 -33.04
N GLU A 204 2.81 -16.10 -32.96
CA GLU A 204 3.93 -15.29 -32.44
C GLU A 204 4.07 -13.89 -33.08
N PRO A 205 3.90 -13.70 -34.41
CA PRO A 205 3.99 -12.37 -35.03
C PRO A 205 2.89 -11.38 -34.61
N GLU A 206 1.79 -11.87 -34.03
CA GLU A 206 0.66 -11.05 -33.57
C GLU A 206 0.79 -10.67 -32.08
N ARG A 207 1.73 -11.25 -31.35
CA ARG A 207 1.93 -10.96 -29.93
C ARG A 207 2.75 -9.70 -29.75
N LEU A 208 2.32 -8.79 -28.87
CA LEU A 208 3.15 -7.62 -28.51
C LEU A 208 4.38 -8.06 -27.69
N GLN A 209 4.28 -9.20 -27.00
CA GLN A 209 5.36 -9.81 -26.24
C GLN A 209 5.33 -11.34 -26.37
N PRO A 210 6.47 -12.04 -26.38
CA PRO A 210 6.53 -13.49 -26.58
C PRO A 210 5.54 -14.31 -25.74
N ASN A 211 5.36 -13.94 -24.46
CA ASN A 211 4.51 -14.62 -23.50
C ASN A 211 3.08 -14.05 -23.36
N GLN A 212 2.75 -13.00 -24.12
CA GLN A 212 1.41 -12.41 -24.18
C GLN A 212 0.52 -13.20 -25.15
N VAL A 213 0.11 -14.39 -24.74
CA VAL A 213 -0.46 -15.39 -25.64
C VAL A 213 -1.93 -15.16 -26.01
N PHE A 214 -2.73 -14.44 -25.21
CA PHE A 214 -4.16 -14.24 -25.47
C PHE A 214 -4.50 -12.89 -26.10
N GLY A 215 -3.53 -11.97 -26.18
CA GLY A 215 -3.79 -10.56 -26.45
C GLY A 215 -4.46 -9.86 -25.27
N ARG A 216 -4.38 -8.52 -25.24
CA ARG A 216 -4.94 -7.73 -24.13
C ARG A 216 -6.45 -7.55 -24.20
N TYR A 217 -7.06 -7.13 -23.10
CA TYR A 217 -8.46 -6.69 -23.08
C TYR A 217 -8.69 -5.53 -24.08
N PRO A 218 -9.81 -5.51 -24.82
CA PRO A 218 -10.95 -6.45 -24.78
C PRO A 218 -10.80 -7.70 -25.66
N GLY A 219 -9.68 -7.91 -26.35
CA GLY A 219 -9.48 -9.02 -27.29
C GLY A 219 -9.65 -10.41 -26.66
N LEU A 220 -8.98 -10.68 -25.53
CA LEU A 220 -9.08 -11.98 -24.85
C LEU A 220 -10.49 -12.32 -24.35
N HIS A 221 -11.34 -11.31 -24.12
CA HIS A 221 -12.72 -11.53 -23.70
C HIS A 221 -13.49 -12.31 -24.76
N SER A 222 -13.29 -11.95 -26.04
CA SER A 222 -13.90 -12.67 -27.16
C SER A 222 -13.40 -14.12 -27.30
N LEU A 223 -12.21 -14.42 -26.75
CA LEU A 223 -11.63 -15.76 -26.71
C LEU A 223 -12.11 -16.58 -25.49
N GLY A 224 -12.77 -15.95 -24.52
CA GLY A 224 -13.21 -16.58 -23.28
C GLY A 224 -12.05 -17.05 -22.39
N ALA A 225 -10.92 -16.33 -22.45
CA ALA A 225 -9.75 -16.57 -21.60
C ALA A 225 -9.81 -15.79 -20.28
N ASP A 226 -10.72 -14.82 -20.16
CA ASP A 226 -10.98 -14.05 -18.95
C ASP A 226 -12.06 -14.71 -18.09
N ARG A 227 -11.80 -15.97 -17.69
CA ARG A 227 -12.64 -16.71 -16.74
C ARG A 227 -11.82 -17.77 -16.01
N PRO A 228 -12.30 -18.29 -14.87
CA PRO A 228 -11.70 -19.47 -14.24
C PRO A 228 -11.73 -20.68 -15.19
N GLY A 229 -10.59 -21.35 -15.32
CA GLY A 229 -10.48 -22.64 -15.98
C GLY A 229 -10.90 -23.80 -15.06
N PRO A 230 -11.24 -24.98 -15.63
CA PRO A 230 -11.63 -26.16 -14.86
C PRO A 230 -10.47 -26.80 -14.07
N GLU A 231 -9.22 -26.42 -14.34
CA GLU A 231 -8.05 -26.88 -13.60
C GLU A 231 -7.43 -25.69 -12.84
N TRP A 232 -7.52 -25.74 -11.51
CA TRP A 232 -7.00 -24.71 -10.62
C TRP A 232 -5.51 -24.92 -10.37
N ARG A 233 -4.69 -23.89 -10.64
CA ARG A 233 -3.22 -23.94 -10.51
C ARG A 233 -2.65 -22.87 -9.58
N PHE A 234 -3.50 -21.97 -9.06
CA PHE A 234 -3.10 -20.87 -8.18
C PHE A 234 -2.35 -21.38 -6.93
N GLY A 235 -2.73 -22.52 -6.36
CA GLY A 235 -2.02 -23.12 -5.23
C GLY A 235 -0.60 -23.61 -5.56
N ASP A 236 -0.32 -23.96 -6.81
CA ASP A 236 1.05 -24.24 -7.26
C ASP A 236 1.86 -22.94 -7.32
N ASP A 237 1.23 -21.89 -7.83
CA ASP A 237 1.81 -20.55 -7.95
C ASP A 237 2.14 -19.98 -6.55
N VAL A 238 1.24 -20.12 -5.58
CA VAL A 238 1.45 -19.73 -4.17
C VAL A 238 2.67 -20.41 -3.54
N ARG A 239 2.86 -21.72 -3.78
CA ARG A 239 4.04 -22.44 -3.28
C ARG A 239 5.33 -21.89 -3.88
N GLN A 240 5.30 -21.54 -5.17
CA GLN A 240 6.44 -20.94 -5.84
C GLN A 240 6.73 -19.52 -5.31
N TRP A 241 5.70 -18.72 -5.07
CA TRP A 241 5.81 -17.36 -4.51
C TRP A 241 6.43 -17.37 -3.12
N ALA A 242 6.07 -18.34 -2.27
CA ALA A 242 6.68 -18.51 -0.96
C ALA A 242 8.19 -18.82 -1.05
N GLU A 243 8.62 -19.67 -1.99
CA GLU A 243 10.05 -19.97 -2.21
C GLU A 243 10.83 -18.77 -2.78
N TRP A 244 10.18 -17.94 -3.59
CA TRP A 244 10.78 -16.69 -4.07
C TRP A 244 10.84 -15.60 -3.00
N GLY A 245 10.02 -15.67 -1.96
CA GLY A 245 9.95 -14.64 -0.92
C GLY A 245 8.97 -13.51 -1.23
N VAL A 246 7.91 -13.76 -2.00
CA VAL A 246 6.84 -12.78 -2.22
C VAL A 246 6.17 -12.40 -0.90
N ASP A 247 5.85 -11.12 -0.73
CA ASP A 247 5.23 -10.54 0.48
C ASP A 247 3.82 -10.01 0.22
N PHE A 248 3.46 -9.80 -1.05
CA PHE A 248 2.20 -9.20 -1.47
C PHE A 248 1.76 -9.79 -2.81
N VAL A 249 0.47 -10.08 -2.96
CA VAL A 249 -0.11 -10.44 -4.25
C VAL A 249 -1.41 -9.66 -4.49
N LYS A 250 -1.44 -8.90 -5.59
CA LYS A 250 -2.67 -8.39 -6.19
C LYS A 250 -3.25 -9.49 -7.08
N VAL A 251 -4.51 -9.83 -6.85
CA VAL A 251 -5.23 -10.82 -7.66
C VAL A 251 -6.36 -10.12 -8.37
N ASP A 252 -6.29 -10.11 -9.69
CA ASP A 252 -7.12 -9.30 -10.56
C ASP A 252 -8.21 -10.11 -11.28
N TRP A 253 -9.05 -9.40 -12.03
CA TRP A 253 -10.26 -9.90 -12.69
C TRP A 253 -11.46 -10.19 -11.77
N HIS A 254 -11.71 -9.33 -10.80
CA HIS A 254 -12.86 -9.45 -9.91
C HIS A 254 -13.00 -10.83 -9.23
N PRO A 255 -11.94 -11.42 -8.62
CA PRO A 255 -12.02 -12.69 -7.91
C PRO A 255 -12.71 -12.51 -6.54
N ASN A 256 -13.88 -11.90 -6.57
CA ASN A 256 -14.57 -11.29 -5.45
C ASN A 256 -15.82 -12.09 -5.04
N ASP A 257 -16.02 -13.28 -5.62
CA ASP A 257 -16.96 -14.24 -5.06
C ASP A 257 -16.33 -14.90 -3.82
N LEU A 258 -17.13 -15.07 -2.76
CA LEU A 258 -16.64 -15.58 -1.48
C LEU A 258 -15.99 -16.97 -1.58
N PRO A 259 -16.50 -17.94 -2.37
CA PRO A 259 -15.82 -19.22 -2.56
C PRO A 259 -14.39 -19.08 -3.10
N THR A 260 -14.19 -18.30 -4.17
CA THR A 260 -12.87 -18.08 -4.77
C THR A 260 -11.94 -17.33 -3.81
N ALA A 261 -12.43 -16.24 -3.19
CA ALA A 261 -11.65 -15.44 -2.24
C ALA A 261 -11.18 -16.28 -1.04
N ARG A 262 -12.05 -17.10 -0.45
CA ARG A 262 -11.70 -18.01 0.65
C ARG A 262 -10.67 -19.05 0.23
N ARG A 263 -10.82 -19.64 -0.96
CA ARG A 263 -9.87 -20.63 -1.48
C ARG A 263 -8.46 -20.04 -1.61
N MET A 264 -8.33 -18.85 -2.20
CA MET A 264 -7.03 -18.18 -2.33
C MET A 264 -6.44 -17.82 -0.96
N ALA A 265 -7.26 -17.30 -0.04
CA ALA A 265 -6.84 -16.97 1.31
C ALA A 265 -6.31 -18.21 2.07
N ASP A 266 -6.99 -19.35 1.95
CA ASP A 266 -6.58 -20.62 2.57
C ASP A 266 -5.25 -21.14 2.00
N GLU A 267 -5.03 -21.01 0.69
CA GLU A 267 -3.79 -21.42 0.03
C GLU A 267 -2.61 -20.54 0.48
N LEU A 268 -2.79 -19.21 0.53
CA LEU A 268 -1.78 -18.28 1.04
C LEU A 268 -1.48 -18.53 2.53
N ARG A 269 -2.51 -18.76 3.35
CA ARG A 269 -2.38 -19.05 4.77
C ARG A 269 -1.51 -20.29 5.05
N ARG A 270 -1.55 -21.30 4.17
CA ARG A 270 -0.84 -22.57 4.35
C ARG A 270 0.55 -22.59 3.71
N CYS A 271 0.98 -21.52 3.04
CA CYS A 271 2.25 -21.50 2.31
C CYS A 271 3.49 -21.34 3.21
N GLY A 272 3.31 -21.05 4.50
CA GLY A 272 4.40 -20.91 5.48
C GLY A 272 5.09 -19.54 5.51
N ARG A 273 4.58 -18.58 4.73
CA ARG A 273 5.00 -17.17 4.70
C ARG A 273 3.78 -16.27 4.75
N ASP A 274 3.90 -15.11 5.39
CA ASP A 274 2.85 -14.10 5.35
C ASP A 274 2.90 -13.33 4.03
N ILE A 275 1.92 -13.59 3.17
CA ILE A 275 1.71 -12.90 1.89
C ILE A 275 0.40 -12.11 1.99
N VAL A 276 0.47 -10.80 1.78
CA VAL A 276 -0.69 -9.90 1.76
C VAL A 276 -1.54 -10.19 0.53
N LEU A 277 -2.85 -10.41 0.72
CA LEU A 277 -3.79 -10.59 -0.38
C LEU A 277 -4.53 -9.28 -0.69
N SER A 278 -4.45 -8.84 -1.94
CA SER A 278 -5.25 -7.74 -2.49
C SER A 278 -6.17 -8.24 -3.61
N LEU A 279 -7.49 -8.08 -3.46
CA LEU A 279 -8.48 -8.45 -4.47
C LEU A 279 -8.80 -7.25 -5.37
N SER A 280 -8.76 -7.45 -6.69
CA SER A 280 -8.94 -6.44 -7.72
C SER A 280 -9.91 -6.92 -8.81
N ASN A 281 -10.90 -6.17 -9.29
CA ASN A 281 -11.38 -4.86 -8.83
C ASN A 281 -12.91 -4.87 -8.65
N ASN A 282 -13.55 -3.74 -8.35
CA ASN A 282 -15.02 -3.63 -8.18
C ASN A 282 -15.66 -4.67 -7.23
N ALA A 283 -15.11 -4.84 -6.04
CA ALA A 283 -15.69 -5.74 -5.04
C ALA A 283 -17.12 -5.31 -4.63
N PRO A 284 -18.06 -6.24 -4.48
CA PRO A 284 -19.44 -5.93 -4.11
C PRO A 284 -19.52 -5.46 -2.66
N ALA A 285 -20.13 -4.29 -2.44
CA ALA A 285 -20.28 -3.72 -1.10
C ALA A 285 -21.16 -4.58 -0.16
N ALA A 286 -22.01 -5.45 -0.71
CA ALA A 286 -22.84 -6.37 0.06
C ALA A 286 -22.02 -7.41 0.83
N ASP A 287 -20.84 -7.78 0.31
CA ASP A 287 -19.95 -8.80 0.89
C ASP A 287 -18.70 -8.18 1.53
N ALA A 288 -18.72 -6.87 1.81
CA ALA A 288 -17.54 -6.12 2.23
C ALA A 288 -16.85 -6.69 3.48
N ALA A 289 -17.62 -7.10 4.49
CA ALA A 289 -17.08 -7.64 5.73
C ALA A 289 -16.45 -9.02 5.52
N GLU A 290 -17.10 -9.87 4.72
CA GLU A 290 -16.67 -11.22 4.42
C GLU A 290 -15.44 -11.24 3.51
N LEU A 291 -15.39 -10.36 2.50
CA LEU A 291 -14.23 -10.22 1.61
C LEU A 291 -13.01 -9.70 2.36
N LEU A 292 -13.16 -8.68 3.21
CA LEU A 292 -12.09 -8.23 4.11
C LEU A 292 -11.78 -9.23 5.22
N GLY A 293 -12.64 -10.21 5.46
CA GLY A 293 -12.32 -11.39 6.27
C GLY A 293 -11.33 -12.34 5.56
N CYS A 294 -11.28 -12.31 4.23
CA CYS A 294 -10.43 -13.19 3.42
C CYS A 294 -9.14 -12.49 2.98
N ALA A 295 -9.21 -11.20 2.64
CA ALA A 295 -8.12 -10.43 2.06
C ALA A 295 -7.83 -9.17 2.88
N GLN A 296 -6.57 -8.73 2.87
CA GLN A 296 -6.19 -7.49 3.55
C GLN A 296 -6.66 -6.26 2.77
N LEU A 297 -6.73 -6.35 1.43
CA LEU A 297 -7.20 -5.28 0.57
C LEU A 297 -8.31 -5.78 -0.36
N CYS A 298 -9.30 -4.93 -0.61
CA CYS A 298 -10.33 -5.16 -1.62
C CYS A 298 -10.58 -3.88 -2.40
N ARG A 299 -10.26 -3.88 -3.70
CA ARG A 299 -10.55 -2.77 -4.61
C ARG A 299 -12.05 -2.55 -4.70
N VAL A 300 -12.51 -1.40 -4.25
CA VAL A 300 -13.95 -1.09 -4.11
C VAL A 300 -14.56 -0.44 -5.34
N THR A 301 -13.74 -0.08 -6.32
CA THR A 301 -14.11 0.59 -7.57
C THR A 301 -13.37 -0.01 -8.76
N GLY A 302 -13.66 0.51 -9.96
CA GLY A 302 -12.82 0.33 -11.13
C GLY A 302 -11.53 1.13 -11.03
N ASP A 303 -10.77 1.14 -12.13
CA ASP A 303 -9.45 1.75 -12.19
C ASP A 303 -9.52 3.27 -12.12
N ILE A 304 -8.70 3.85 -11.25
CA ILE A 304 -8.58 5.29 -11.07
C ILE A 304 -7.89 5.95 -12.26
N ARG A 305 -8.24 7.19 -12.54
CA ARG A 305 -7.55 8.05 -13.51
C ARG A 305 -7.05 9.31 -12.82
N ASP A 306 -6.04 9.92 -13.40
CA ASP A 306 -5.51 11.24 -13.01
C ASP A 306 -6.45 12.40 -13.41
N GLU A 307 -7.75 12.22 -13.18
CA GLU A 307 -8.82 13.20 -13.40
C GLU A 307 -9.53 13.44 -12.07
N TRP A 308 -9.82 14.70 -11.75
CA TRP A 308 -10.46 15.04 -10.48
C TRP A 308 -11.78 14.30 -10.27
N GLU A 309 -12.60 14.19 -11.31
CA GLU A 309 -13.88 13.48 -11.26
C GLU A 309 -13.68 12.00 -10.89
N SER A 310 -12.64 11.36 -11.43
CA SER A 310 -12.30 9.98 -11.10
C SER A 310 -11.84 9.86 -9.65
N VAL A 311 -10.92 10.71 -9.20
CA VAL A 311 -10.40 10.70 -7.82
C VAL A 311 -11.52 10.98 -6.83
N ALA A 312 -12.37 11.97 -7.13
CA ALA A 312 -13.45 12.38 -6.24
C ALA A 312 -14.55 11.32 -6.13
N ALA A 313 -14.95 10.71 -7.26
CA ALA A 313 -15.94 9.62 -7.24
C ALA A 313 -15.41 8.40 -6.48
N ILE A 314 -14.16 8.01 -6.74
CA ILE A 314 -13.58 6.83 -6.10
C ILE A 314 -13.35 7.05 -4.61
N GLY A 315 -12.78 8.19 -4.22
CA GLY A 315 -12.40 8.44 -2.83
C GLY A 315 -13.53 8.94 -1.92
N PHE A 316 -14.49 9.73 -2.41
CA PHE A 316 -15.53 10.30 -1.54
C PHE A 316 -16.84 9.51 -1.54
N ASP A 317 -17.16 8.77 -2.60
CA ASP A 317 -18.46 8.12 -2.77
C ASP A 317 -18.44 6.64 -2.37
N HIS A 318 -17.54 6.27 -1.45
CA HIS A 318 -17.45 4.93 -0.88
C HIS A 318 -18.74 4.50 -0.19
N PRO A 319 -19.32 3.34 -0.58
CA PRO A 319 -20.43 2.74 0.14
C PRO A 319 -20.13 2.59 1.63
N ALA A 320 -21.11 2.90 2.48
CA ALA A 320 -20.93 2.87 3.93
C ALA A 320 -20.55 1.48 4.47
N ALA A 321 -20.91 0.41 3.77
CA ALA A 321 -20.54 -0.97 4.13
C ALA A 321 -19.01 -1.16 4.17
N TRP A 322 -18.27 -0.60 3.21
CA TRP A 322 -16.82 -0.65 3.19
C TRP A 322 -16.20 0.06 4.39
N ARG A 323 -16.67 1.28 4.69
CA ARG A 323 -16.21 2.02 5.88
C ARG A 323 -16.49 1.23 7.17
N ARG A 324 -17.64 0.57 7.30
CA ARG A 324 -17.95 -0.24 8.49
C ARG A 324 -17.07 -1.48 8.63
N ALA A 325 -16.57 -2.01 7.51
CA ALA A 325 -15.72 -3.20 7.48
C ALA A 325 -14.21 -2.88 7.65
N THR A 326 -13.81 -1.61 7.54
CA THR A 326 -12.42 -1.16 7.74
C THR A 326 -11.94 -1.47 9.16
N GLY A 327 -10.68 -1.90 9.28
CA GLY A 327 -9.98 -2.05 10.54
C GLY A 327 -8.57 -2.62 10.34
N PRO A 328 -7.85 -2.96 11.42
CA PRO A 328 -6.51 -3.52 11.31
C PRO A 328 -6.50 -4.81 10.48
N GLY A 329 -5.69 -4.85 9.42
CA GLY A 329 -5.64 -5.96 8.47
C GLY A 329 -6.82 -6.02 7.49
N ARG A 330 -7.63 -4.96 7.39
CA ARG A 330 -8.86 -4.89 6.58
C ARG A 330 -9.03 -3.50 5.95
N PHE A 331 -8.59 -3.35 4.71
CA PHE A 331 -8.54 -2.06 4.03
C PHE A 331 -9.35 -2.07 2.72
N PRO A 332 -10.48 -1.34 2.67
CA PRO A 332 -11.06 -0.95 1.40
C PRO A 332 -10.01 -0.20 0.56
N ASP A 333 -9.86 -0.59 -0.70
CA ASP A 333 -8.83 -0.07 -1.59
C ASP A 333 -9.47 0.84 -2.67
N PRO A 334 -9.36 2.18 -2.53
CA PRO A 334 -9.71 3.17 -3.56
C PRO A 334 -8.70 3.28 -4.72
N ASP A 335 -7.81 2.30 -4.90
CA ASP A 335 -6.82 2.26 -5.97
C ASP A 335 -5.63 3.24 -5.77
N MET A 336 -4.67 3.15 -6.69
CA MET A 336 -3.35 3.78 -6.64
C MET A 336 -3.37 5.32 -6.67
N LEU A 337 -2.40 5.94 -5.98
CA LEU A 337 -2.23 7.38 -5.91
C LEU A 337 -1.78 7.96 -7.27
N GLN A 338 -2.47 9.00 -7.74
CA GLN A 338 -2.24 9.66 -9.03
C GLN A 338 -1.36 10.92 -8.84
N ILE A 339 -0.22 10.74 -8.16
CA ILE A 339 0.63 11.83 -7.65
C ILE A 339 1.99 11.84 -8.36
N GLY A 340 2.47 13.02 -8.75
CA GLY A 340 3.76 13.16 -9.44
C GLY A 340 3.72 12.77 -10.91
N SER A 341 4.87 12.44 -11.50
CA SER A 341 4.96 12.04 -12.91
C SER A 341 4.63 10.56 -13.09
N ILE A 342 3.64 10.24 -13.92
CA ILE A 342 3.13 8.89 -14.17
C ILE A 342 3.24 8.53 -15.66
N GLY A 343 3.14 7.23 -15.96
CA GLY A 343 3.02 6.69 -17.30
C GLY A 343 1.56 6.52 -17.75
N ILE A 344 1.39 6.07 -18.99
CA ILE A 344 0.09 5.77 -19.59
C ILE A 344 -0.17 4.27 -19.48
N PRO A 345 -1.31 3.83 -18.91
CA PRO A 345 -1.69 2.42 -18.89
C PRO A 345 -1.75 1.79 -20.28
N ASN A 346 -1.53 0.47 -20.37
CA ASN A 346 -1.60 -0.31 -21.61
C ASN A 346 -0.59 0.14 -22.69
N SER A 347 0.53 0.72 -22.26
CA SER A 347 1.59 1.21 -23.13
C SER A 347 2.96 0.99 -22.48
N PRO A 348 4.03 0.64 -23.22
CA PRO A 348 5.37 0.73 -22.69
C PRO A 348 5.75 2.21 -22.50
N ASN A 349 6.13 2.59 -21.28
CA ASN A 349 6.42 3.99 -20.93
C ASN A 349 7.93 4.25 -20.81
N PRO A 350 8.61 4.81 -21.84
CA PRO A 350 10.02 5.18 -21.77
C PRO A 350 10.25 6.53 -21.06
N SER A 351 9.21 7.33 -20.88
CA SER A 351 9.21 8.60 -20.16
C SER A 351 7.88 8.77 -19.42
N TYR A 352 7.85 9.71 -18.48
CA TYR A 352 6.71 9.97 -17.62
C TYR A 352 6.26 11.43 -17.75
N THR A 353 4.96 11.66 -17.68
CA THR A 353 4.36 12.98 -17.71
C THR A 353 3.81 13.33 -16.33
N PRO A 354 3.91 14.59 -15.88
CA PRO A 354 3.22 15.04 -14.68
C PRO A 354 1.74 14.66 -14.73
N SER A 355 1.22 14.11 -13.62
CA SER A 355 -0.21 13.85 -13.42
C SER A 355 -1.04 15.06 -13.84
N ARG A 356 -2.17 14.81 -14.51
CA ARG A 356 -3.10 15.89 -14.91
C ARG A 356 -3.79 16.55 -13.72
N LEU A 357 -3.70 15.96 -12.53
CA LEU A 357 -4.20 16.56 -11.29
C LEU A 357 -3.34 17.77 -10.89
N THR A 358 -4.00 18.83 -10.44
CA THR A 358 -3.34 19.97 -9.80
C THR A 358 -2.65 19.56 -8.50
N ARG A 359 -1.72 20.38 -7.99
CA ARG A 359 -1.05 20.10 -6.70
C ARG A 359 -2.02 20.04 -5.53
N GLU A 360 -3.10 20.83 -5.55
CA GLU A 360 -4.13 20.79 -4.52
C GLU A 360 -4.95 19.51 -4.60
N GLU A 361 -5.31 19.05 -5.81
CA GLU A 361 -6.00 17.77 -6.01
C GLU A 361 -5.16 16.57 -5.57
N GLN A 362 -3.85 16.55 -5.91
CA GLN A 362 -2.91 15.53 -5.45
C GLN A 362 -2.79 15.53 -3.92
N SER A 363 -2.70 16.71 -3.31
CA SER A 363 -2.65 16.85 -1.84
C SER A 363 -3.94 16.37 -1.18
N THR A 364 -5.09 16.70 -1.77
CA THR A 364 -6.41 16.25 -1.31
C THR A 364 -6.58 14.74 -1.47
N GLN A 365 -6.13 14.13 -2.57
CA GLN A 365 -6.12 12.68 -2.73
C GLN A 365 -5.33 12.02 -1.61
N PHE A 366 -4.09 12.46 -1.40
CA PHE A 366 -3.22 11.87 -0.37
C PHE A 366 -3.83 11.99 1.03
N ALA A 367 -4.35 13.17 1.38
CA ALA A 367 -5.00 13.42 2.65
C ALA A 367 -6.26 12.57 2.87
N LEU A 368 -7.10 12.42 1.84
CA LEU A 368 -8.30 11.58 1.89
C LEU A 368 -7.95 10.10 2.08
N TRP A 369 -7.00 9.57 1.31
CA TRP A 369 -6.52 8.20 1.45
C TRP A 369 -5.97 7.94 2.87
N CYS A 370 -5.26 8.92 3.45
CA CYS A 370 -4.79 8.83 4.82
C CYS A 370 -5.94 8.74 5.84
N LEU A 371 -6.96 9.58 5.70
CA LEU A 371 -8.13 9.58 6.59
C LEU A 371 -9.00 8.31 6.44
N LEU A 372 -9.04 7.72 5.26
CA LEU A 372 -9.78 6.49 5.00
C LEU A 372 -9.09 5.22 5.53
N SER A 373 -7.83 5.32 5.99
CA SER A 373 -6.96 4.16 6.20
C SER A 373 -6.81 3.32 4.93
N ALA A 374 -6.77 3.98 3.76
CA ALA A 374 -6.60 3.32 2.48
C ALA A 374 -5.13 2.88 2.27
N PRO A 375 -4.88 1.83 1.46
CA PRO A 375 -3.55 1.53 0.94
C PRO A 375 -2.92 2.77 0.29
N LEU A 376 -1.66 3.06 0.59
CA LEU A 376 -0.90 4.13 -0.07
C LEU A 376 0.03 3.50 -1.10
N LEU A 377 -0.47 3.30 -2.32
CA LEU A 377 0.29 2.72 -3.42
C LEU A 377 0.61 3.79 -4.45
N LEU A 378 1.88 4.18 -4.54
CA LEU A 378 2.41 5.07 -5.58
C LEU A 378 2.49 4.36 -6.91
N SER A 379 2.47 5.11 -8.00
CA SER A 379 2.82 4.60 -9.33
C SER A 379 3.62 5.61 -10.16
N CYS A 380 4.26 6.56 -9.51
CA CYS A 380 5.02 7.61 -10.18
C CYS A 380 6.50 7.28 -10.32
N ASP A 381 7.20 8.10 -11.11
CA ASP A 381 8.66 8.07 -11.22
C ASP A 381 9.32 8.51 -9.91
N ILE A 382 9.82 7.54 -9.16
CA ILE A 382 10.50 7.79 -7.89
C ILE A 382 11.87 8.45 -8.12
N ALA A 383 12.59 8.06 -9.17
CA ALA A 383 13.94 8.57 -9.43
C ALA A 383 13.88 10.05 -9.86
N GLY A 384 12.93 10.39 -10.73
CA GLY A 384 12.69 11.75 -11.23
C GLY A 384 11.76 12.62 -10.38
N MET A 385 11.38 12.17 -9.18
CA MET A 385 10.41 12.87 -8.33
C MET A 385 10.84 14.31 -8.00
N ASP A 386 9.91 15.26 -8.09
CA ASP A 386 10.14 16.65 -7.69
C ASP A 386 10.06 16.87 -6.17
N GLU A 387 10.62 17.98 -5.68
CA GLU A 387 10.68 18.30 -4.25
C GLU A 387 9.29 18.48 -3.61
N ALA A 388 8.32 19.02 -4.35
CA ALA A 388 6.99 19.26 -3.82
C ALA A 388 6.19 17.95 -3.67
N THR A 389 6.34 17.02 -4.61
CA THR A 389 5.83 15.65 -4.51
C THR A 389 6.52 14.92 -3.37
N PHE A 390 7.85 15.03 -3.24
CA PHE A 390 8.58 14.41 -2.12
C PHE A 390 8.02 14.87 -0.78
N ARG A 391 7.88 16.18 -0.55
CA ARG A 391 7.31 16.74 0.69
C ARG A 391 5.88 16.28 0.98
N LEU A 392 5.06 16.10 -0.05
CA LEU A 392 3.71 15.57 0.13
C LEU A 392 3.77 14.13 0.63
N LEU A 393 4.59 13.30 -0.02
CA LEU A 393 4.74 11.87 0.26
C LEU A 393 5.57 11.57 1.52
N THR A 394 6.23 12.58 2.09
CA THR A 394 6.93 12.50 3.39
C THR A 394 6.25 13.36 4.46
N ASN A 395 4.97 13.70 4.27
CA ASN A 395 4.19 14.34 5.32
C ASN A 395 3.86 13.34 6.43
N ASP A 396 4.73 13.28 7.44
CA ASP A 396 4.64 12.36 8.57
C ASP A 396 3.33 12.49 9.36
N GLY A 397 2.73 13.67 9.40
CA GLY A 397 1.45 13.89 10.08
C GLY A 397 0.30 13.15 9.39
N LEU A 398 0.24 13.22 8.07
CA LEU A 398 -0.76 12.50 7.27
C LEU A 398 -0.49 11.00 7.28
N ILE A 399 0.77 10.59 7.12
CA ILE A 399 1.17 9.18 7.18
C ILE A 399 0.82 8.57 8.54
N ALA A 400 1.07 9.29 9.64
CA ALA A 400 0.71 8.83 10.99
C ALA A 400 -0.80 8.64 11.17
N ILE A 401 -1.65 9.47 10.53
CA ILE A 401 -3.10 9.23 10.50
C ILE A 401 -3.41 7.93 9.75
N ASN A 402 -2.80 7.72 8.59
CA ASN A 402 -3.03 6.51 7.78
C ASN A 402 -2.61 5.25 8.56
N GLN A 403 -1.44 5.30 9.19
CA GLN A 403 -0.80 4.19 9.89
C GLN A 403 -1.22 4.06 11.36
N ASP A 404 -2.25 4.80 11.80
CA ASP A 404 -2.75 4.71 13.17
C ASP A 404 -3.20 3.27 13.49
N PRO A 405 -2.78 2.67 14.63
CA PRO A 405 -3.08 1.28 14.96
C PRO A 405 -4.56 0.91 15.06
N LEU A 406 -5.47 1.88 15.23
CA LEU A 406 -6.90 1.57 15.23
C LEU A 406 -7.42 1.30 13.82
N ALA A 407 -6.76 1.86 12.79
CA ALA A 407 -7.28 1.93 11.42
C ALA A 407 -8.77 2.33 11.37
N ALA A 408 -9.18 3.22 12.30
CA ALA A 408 -10.60 3.48 12.54
C ALA A 408 -11.26 4.09 11.30
N PRO A 409 -12.51 3.73 10.98
CA PRO A 409 -13.22 4.37 9.90
C PRO A 409 -13.63 5.80 10.28
N PRO A 410 -13.49 6.78 9.38
CA PRO A 410 -13.93 8.13 9.66
C PRO A 410 -15.46 8.23 9.64
N SER A 411 -15.99 9.06 10.53
CA SER A 411 -17.32 9.65 10.36
C SER A 411 -17.26 10.71 9.26
N VAL A 412 -18.33 10.83 8.48
CA VAL A 412 -18.40 11.73 7.32
C VAL A 412 -19.66 12.57 7.45
N GLU A 413 -19.48 13.89 7.39
CA GLU A 413 -20.55 14.86 7.42
C GLU A 413 -20.57 15.65 6.10
N ASN A 414 -21.68 15.58 5.39
CA ASN A 414 -21.90 16.39 4.18
C ASN A 414 -22.52 17.73 4.58
N ARG A 415 -21.77 18.82 4.43
CA ARG A 415 -22.19 20.19 4.75
C ARG A 415 -22.84 20.91 3.56
N GLY A 416 -23.08 20.20 2.45
CA GLY A 416 -23.63 20.77 1.22
C GLY A 416 -22.58 21.50 0.38
N ASN A 417 -22.95 21.90 -0.85
CA ASN A 417 -22.13 22.69 -1.78
C ASN A 417 -20.74 22.09 -2.09
N GLY A 418 -20.58 20.77 -1.94
CA GLY A 418 -19.30 20.08 -2.13
C GLY A 418 -18.40 20.04 -0.89
N ILE A 419 -18.82 20.59 0.25
CA ILE A 419 -18.04 20.49 1.50
C ILE A 419 -18.33 19.18 2.22
N LEU A 420 -17.27 18.43 2.51
CA LEU A 420 -17.31 17.26 3.38
C LEU A 420 -16.36 17.44 4.57
N VAL A 421 -16.81 17.03 5.75
CA VAL A 421 -15.99 16.99 6.96
C VAL A 421 -15.84 15.55 7.43
N TYR A 422 -14.59 15.08 7.50
CA TYR A 422 -14.20 13.78 7.98
C TYR A 422 -13.66 13.89 9.39
N ARG A 423 -14.03 12.96 10.27
CA ARG A 423 -13.46 12.84 11.62
C ARG A 423 -13.09 11.40 11.92
N LYS A 424 -11.81 11.18 12.21
CA LYS A 424 -11.22 9.85 12.47
C LYS A 424 -10.62 9.82 13.88
N PRO A 425 -11.15 9.01 14.81
CA PRO A 425 -10.51 8.81 16.11
C PRO A 425 -9.18 8.07 15.94
N LEU A 426 -8.19 8.45 16.75
CA LEU A 426 -6.83 7.89 16.73
C LEU A 426 -6.53 7.12 18.03
N ALA A 427 -5.55 6.22 17.99
CA ALA A 427 -5.22 5.30 19.09
C ALA A 427 -4.82 6.01 20.39
N ASP A 428 -4.29 7.22 20.30
CA ASP A 428 -3.84 8.04 21.44
C ASP A 428 -4.98 8.88 22.05
N GLY A 429 -6.21 8.74 21.56
CA GLY A 429 -7.37 9.52 21.99
C GLY A 429 -7.51 10.89 21.31
N SER A 430 -6.54 11.28 20.46
CA SER A 430 -6.73 12.43 19.56
C SER A 430 -7.65 12.07 18.38
N GLU A 431 -7.98 13.05 17.57
CA GLU A 431 -8.83 12.91 16.39
C GLU A 431 -8.22 13.64 15.21
N ALA A 432 -8.26 13.04 14.03
CA ALA A 432 -7.99 13.74 12.78
C ALA A 432 -9.28 14.31 12.18
N VAL A 433 -9.26 15.61 11.89
CA VAL A 433 -10.38 16.36 11.31
C VAL A 433 -9.98 16.84 9.92
N GLY A 434 -10.63 16.35 8.88
CA GLY A 434 -10.39 16.76 7.49
C GLY A 434 -11.56 17.55 6.91
N VAL A 435 -11.32 18.77 6.44
CA VAL A 435 -12.31 19.58 5.72
C VAL A 435 -11.93 19.58 4.24
N PHE A 436 -12.84 19.12 3.39
CA PHE A 436 -12.62 18.93 1.96
C PHE A 436 -13.59 19.77 1.16
N ASN A 437 -13.10 20.40 0.09
CA ASN A 437 -13.91 21.03 -0.93
C ASN A 437 -13.90 20.19 -2.20
N ARG A 438 -15.02 19.54 -2.53
CA ARG A 438 -15.18 18.75 -3.76
C ARG A 438 -15.47 19.59 -5.01
N SER A 439 -15.87 20.84 -4.82
CA SER A 439 -16.38 21.69 -5.90
C SER A 439 -15.28 22.46 -6.61
N CYS A 440 -15.60 22.91 -7.83
CA CYS A 440 -14.76 23.79 -8.64
C CYS A 440 -14.80 25.28 -8.21
N GLU A 441 -15.48 25.59 -7.11
CA GLU A 441 -15.65 26.95 -6.61
C GLU A 441 -14.97 27.12 -5.24
N HIS A 442 -14.64 28.36 -4.89
CA HIS A 442 -14.24 28.69 -3.52
C HIS A 442 -15.39 28.39 -2.56
N ARG A 443 -15.05 27.77 -1.43
CA ARG A 443 -16.00 27.42 -0.38
C ARG A 443 -15.49 27.85 0.98
N THR A 444 -16.43 28.19 1.85
CA THR A 444 -16.18 28.42 3.26
C THR A 444 -17.01 27.43 4.06
N CYS A 445 -16.41 26.79 5.04
CA CYS A 445 -17.08 25.93 6.01
C CYS A 445 -16.82 26.48 7.41
N ARG A 446 -17.86 26.59 8.23
CA ARG A 446 -17.69 26.87 9.66
C ARG A 446 -17.55 25.55 10.41
N LEU A 447 -16.49 25.43 11.21
CA LEU A 447 -16.34 24.39 12.19
C LEU A 447 -16.81 24.91 13.55
N ASP A 448 -17.58 24.10 14.28
CA ASP A 448 -18.08 24.41 15.62
C ASP A 448 -17.43 23.47 16.64
N ASP A 449 -16.10 23.44 16.67
CA ASP A 449 -15.29 22.56 17.52
C ASP A 449 -14.33 23.39 18.38
N CYS A 450 -14.58 23.46 19.70
CA CYS A 450 -13.77 24.26 20.62
C CYS A 450 -12.40 23.64 20.94
N ARG A 451 -12.03 22.50 20.36
CA ARG A 451 -10.69 21.91 20.54
C ARG A 451 -9.65 22.65 19.70
N TYR A 452 -8.39 22.55 20.12
CA TYR A 452 -7.26 22.97 19.30
C TYR A 452 -6.85 21.86 18.35
N GLY A 453 -6.42 22.22 17.15
CA GLY A 453 -5.85 21.31 16.17
C GLY A 453 -4.60 21.88 15.54
N ARG A 454 -3.63 21.00 15.30
CA ARG A 454 -2.45 21.28 14.48
C ARG A 454 -2.80 21.01 13.02
N ASP A 455 -2.68 22.03 12.16
CA ASP A 455 -2.80 21.87 10.71
C ASP A 455 -1.60 21.07 10.18
N LEU A 456 -1.86 19.96 9.50
CA LEU A 456 -0.83 19.04 9.04
C LEU A 456 -0.15 19.50 7.75
N ARG A 457 -0.58 20.61 7.15
CA ARG A 457 0.07 21.22 6.00
C ARG A 457 1.20 22.18 6.40
N ASN A 458 1.01 22.96 7.46
CA ASN A 458 1.95 24.01 7.86
C ASN A 458 2.41 23.93 9.34
N GLY A 459 1.81 23.05 10.15
CA GLY A 459 2.15 22.86 11.56
C GLY A 459 1.50 23.87 12.52
N GLU A 460 0.69 24.81 12.03
CA GLU A 460 0.07 25.84 12.87
C GLU A 460 -0.99 25.23 13.79
N ILE A 461 -0.97 25.62 15.07
CA ILE A 461 -1.97 25.23 16.06
C ILE A 461 -3.00 26.33 16.22
N ARG A 462 -4.26 25.99 15.95
CA ARG A 462 -5.40 26.91 16.06
C ARG A 462 -6.60 26.24 16.71
N GLU A 463 -7.51 27.04 17.24
CA GLU A 463 -8.82 26.54 17.63
C GLU A 463 -9.59 26.11 16.36
N LEU A 464 -10.29 24.98 16.45
CA LEU A 464 -11.10 24.46 15.35
C LEU A 464 -12.51 25.07 15.32
N CYS A 465 -12.72 26.19 16.01
CA CYS A 465 -13.95 26.97 15.99
C CYS A 465 -13.78 28.16 15.02
N GLY A 466 -14.66 28.26 14.03
CA GLY A 466 -14.67 29.36 13.06
C GLY A 466 -14.56 28.91 11.61
N GLU A 467 -14.24 29.87 10.73
CA GLU A 467 -14.27 29.67 9.29
C GLU A 467 -13.01 28.96 8.75
N VAL A 468 -13.25 28.06 7.81
CA VAL A 468 -12.24 27.37 7.01
C VAL A 468 -12.51 27.72 5.55
N HIS A 469 -11.59 28.46 4.95
CA HIS A 469 -11.66 28.82 3.54
C HIS A 469 -10.89 27.80 2.71
N LEU A 470 -11.55 27.29 1.67
CA LEU A 470 -11.03 26.25 0.79
C LEU A 470 -11.14 26.74 -0.66
N VAL A 471 -10.02 26.70 -1.36
CA VAL A 471 -9.98 26.86 -2.82
C VAL A 471 -10.57 25.60 -3.49
N PRO A 472 -10.91 25.64 -4.78
CA PRO A 472 -11.39 24.46 -5.51
C PRO A 472 -10.53 23.22 -5.25
N HIS A 473 -11.18 22.09 -4.98
CA HIS A 473 -10.56 20.77 -4.83
C HIS A 473 -9.52 20.63 -3.69
N SER A 474 -9.42 21.64 -2.81
CA SER A 474 -8.45 21.65 -1.71
C SER A 474 -8.99 21.00 -0.43
N SER A 475 -8.08 20.76 0.50
CA SER A 475 -8.38 20.25 1.84
C SER A 475 -7.56 20.94 2.93
N ARG A 476 -8.06 20.82 4.17
CA ARG A 476 -7.37 21.19 5.40
C ARG A 476 -7.51 20.06 6.40
N ILE A 477 -6.40 19.52 6.87
CA ILE A 477 -6.37 18.39 7.79
C ILE A 477 -5.74 18.84 9.10
N PHE A 478 -6.44 18.58 10.19
CA PHE A 478 -6.01 18.91 11.54
C PHE A 478 -5.88 17.62 12.35
N ARG A 479 -4.89 17.54 13.24
CA ARG A 479 -4.90 16.59 14.36
C ARG A 479 -5.20 17.36 15.63
N THR A 480 -6.20 16.91 16.39
CA THR A 480 -6.53 17.57 17.66
C THR A 480 -5.39 17.43 18.66
N VAL A 481 -5.17 18.49 19.42
CA VAL A 481 -4.15 18.57 20.46
C VAL A 481 -4.79 19.03 21.76
N PRO A 482 -4.21 18.69 22.93
CA PRO A 482 -4.65 19.26 24.20
C PRO A 482 -4.64 20.80 24.16
N ALA A 483 -5.58 21.44 24.86
CA ALA A 483 -5.63 22.89 24.94
C ALA A 483 -4.31 23.47 25.46
N ARG A 484 -3.87 24.61 24.91
CA ARG A 484 -2.56 25.25 25.18
C ARG A 484 -2.22 25.23 26.68
N GLY A 485 -1.24 24.42 27.06
CA GLY A 485 -0.80 24.28 28.46
C GLY A 485 -0.05 22.97 28.77
N GLY A 486 -0.23 21.92 27.98
CA GLY A 486 0.63 20.73 28.02
C GLY A 486 1.79 20.88 27.04
N ALA A 487 3.02 20.86 27.52
CA ALA A 487 4.19 20.78 26.64
C ALA A 487 4.04 19.54 25.74
N GLU A 488 4.05 19.73 24.42
CA GLU A 488 4.40 18.64 23.52
C GLU A 488 5.85 18.27 23.81
N THR A 489 6.05 17.17 24.52
CA THR A 489 7.31 16.45 24.36
C THR A 489 7.28 15.83 22.98
N ALA A 490 8.40 15.90 22.25
CA ALA A 490 8.57 15.30 20.93
C ALA A 490 8.58 13.76 20.95
N ASP A 491 7.79 13.16 21.85
CA ASP A 491 7.88 11.79 22.35
C ASP A 491 6.52 11.07 22.29
N SER A 492 5.61 11.47 21.39
CA SER A 492 4.26 10.90 21.24
C SER A 492 4.21 9.44 20.76
N PHE A 493 5.35 8.74 20.75
CA PHE A 493 5.44 7.29 20.63
C PHE A 493 5.48 6.55 21.98
N ARG A 494 5.41 7.23 23.13
CA ARG A 494 5.43 6.58 24.44
C ARG A 494 4.04 6.16 24.93
N SER A 495 3.89 4.83 25.04
CA SER A 495 3.02 4.07 25.94
C SER A 495 1.52 4.40 25.92
N VAL A 496 0.77 3.67 25.11
CA VAL A 496 -0.62 3.32 25.45
C VAL A 496 -0.55 2.01 26.25
N THR A 497 -0.58 2.12 27.59
CA THR A 497 -0.90 1.00 28.47
C THR A 497 -2.41 0.99 28.69
N ALA A 498 -3.10 0.06 28.04
CA ALA A 498 -4.40 -0.49 28.44
C ALA A 498 -4.62 -1.81 27.69
#